data_AF-A0A9D1W6E3-F1
#
_entry.id   AF-A0A9D1W6E3-F1
#
_cell.length_a   1.000
_cell.length_b   1.000
_cell.length_c   1.000
_cell.angle_alpha   90.00
_cell.angle_beta   90.00
_cell.angle_gamma   90.00
#
_symmetry.space_group_name_H-M   'P 1'
#
loop_
_entity.id
_entity.type
_entity.pdbx_description
1 polymer ?
#
loop_
_entity_poly.entity_id
_entity_poly.type
_entity_poly.pdbx_seq_one_letter_code
_entity_poly.pdbx_strand_id
1 'polypeptide(L)'
;MDHNFDNLTEEQKERVLEFGQVSACCSEDVLEAIEEQIPMTYEMYRKCMQQLGMLGAINSLMDLRGRYPELAARYDKDEGWGPEKKEEDLRKIMEKVRRAEEEQKK
;
A
#
# COMPACT_ATOMS: atom_id res chain seq x y z
N MET A 1 -16.21 -27.18 -5.53
CA MET A 1 -15.61 -26.26 -4.55
C MET A 1 -16.01 -24.88 -5.01
N ASP A 2 -16.84 -24.16 -4.24
CA ASP A 2 -17.20 -22.79 -4.61
C ASP A 2 -15.93 -21.93 -4.60
N HIS A 3 -15.65 -21.29 -5.72
CA HIS A 3 -14.54 -20.35 -5.83
C HIS A 3 -14.94 -19.08 -5.08
N ASN A 4 -14.61 -19.08 -3.79
CA ASN A 4 -15.11 -18.19 -2.74
C ASN A 4 -14.64 -16.72 -2.85
N PHE A 5 -14.14 -16.28 -4.01
CA PHE A 5 -13.78 -14.89 -4.27
C PHE A 5 -15.04 -14.03 -4.54
N ASP A 6 -16.03 -14.60 -5.22
CA ASP A 6 -17.28 -13.90 -5.54
C ASP A 6 -18.13 -13.59 -4.29
N ASN A 7 -17.89 -14.30 -3.19
CA ASN A 7 -18.55 -14.10 -1.90
C ASN A 7 -17.88 -13.01 -1.04
N LEU A 8 -16.75 -12.45 -1.48
CA LEU A 8 -16.07 -11.37 -0.79
C LEU A 8 -16.75 -10.04 -1.06
N THR A 9 -16.71 -9.13 -0.08
CA THR A 9 -17.03 -7.72 -0.34
C THR A 9 -16.00 -7.11 -1.30
N GLU A 10 -16.35 -6.03 -1.98
CA GLU A 10 -15.40 -5.35 -2.88
C GLU A 10 -14.13 -4.91 -2.14
N GLU A 11 -14.25 -4.41 -0.91
CA GLU A 11 -13.09 -4.08 -0.06
C GLU A 11 -12.20 -5.32 0.22
N GLN A 12 -12.80 -6.48 0.48
CA GLN A 12 -12.04 -7.71 0.69
C GLN A 12 -11.36 -8.18 -0.60
N LYS A 13 -12.02 -8.05 -1.75
CA LYS A 13 -11.43 -8.36 -3.06
C LYS A 13 -10.24 -7.45 -3.34
N GLU A 14 -10.37 -6.15 -3.11
CA GLU A 14 -9.28 -5.19 -3.25
C GLU A 14 -8.08 -5.56 -2.36
N ARG A 15 -8.31 -5.89 -1.09
CA ARG A 15 -7.24 -6.33 -0.19
C ARG A 15 -6.56 -7.62 -0.66
N VAL A 16 -7.32 -8.57 -1.21
CA VAL A 16 -6.76 -9.82 -1.76
C VAL A 16 -5.92 -9.55 -3.02
N LEU A 17 -6.40 -8.67 -3.91
CA LEU A 17 -5.65 -8.27 -5.10
C LEU A 17 -4.36 -7.53 -4.72
N GLU A 18 -4.45 -6.60 -3.77
CA GLU A 18 -3.29 -5.87 -3.26
C GLU A 18 -2.27 -6.82 -2.63
N PHE A 19 -2.71 -7.74 -1.77
CA PHE A 19 -1.86 -8.77 -1.18
C PHE A 19 -1.16 -9.61 -2.26
N GLY A 20 -1.89 -10.05 -3.27
CA GLY A 20 -1.32 -10.83 -4.38
C GLY A 20 -0.27 -10.04 -5.17
N GLN A 21 -0.55 -8.76 -5.45
CA GLN A 21 0.37 -7.89 -6.17
C GLN A 21 1.63 -7.59 -5.36
N VAL A 22 1.50 -7.31 -4.06
CA VAL A 22 2.64 -7.09 -3.15
C VAL A 22 3.49 -8.35 -3.06
N SER A 23 2.86 -9.52 -2.83
CA SER A 23 3.56 -10.81 -2.71
C SER A 23 4.32 -11.19 -3.99
N ALA A 24 3.79 -10.84 -5.16
CA ALA A 24 4.42 -11.17 -6.43
C ALA A 24 5.58 -10.22 -6.82
N CYS A 25 5.52 -8.97 -6.39
CA CYS A 25 6.41 -7.92 -6.88
C CYS A 25 7.46 -7.43 -5.87
N CYS A 26 7.27 -7.69 -4.58
CA CYS A 26 8.24 -7.33 -3.55
C CYS A 26 9.33 -8.41 -3.40
N SER A 27 10.51 -7.99 -2.94
CA SER A 27 11.57 -8.93 -2.55
C SER A 27 11.22 -9.61 -1.22
N GLU A 28 11.77 -10.80 -0.98
CA GLU A 28 11.60 -11.55 0.28
C GLU A 28 11.89 -10.70 1.52
N ASP A 29 13.05 -10.00 1.58
CA ASP A 29 13.36 -9.10 2.70
C ASP A 29 12.30 -8.02 2.96
N VAL A 30 11.62 -7.54 1.91
CA VAL A 30 10.58 -6.52 2.03
C VAL A 30 9.29 -7.14 2.54
N LEU A 31 8.94 -8.33 2.06
CA LEU A 31 7.80 -9.09 2.56
C LEU A 31 8.00 -9.44 4.04
N GLU A 32 9.17 -9.99 4.40
CA GLU A 32 9.52 -10.30 5.78
C GLU A 32 9.47 -9.07 6.69
N ALA A 33 9.90 -7.89 6.20
CA ALA A 33 9.80 -6.67 6.96
C ALA A 33 8.35 -6.18 7.13
N ILE A 34 7.55 -6.23 6.06
CA ILE A 34 6.12 -5.86 6.10
C ILE A 34 5.35 -6.79 7.05
N GLU A 35 5.70 -8.07 7.08
CA GLU A 35 5.14 -9.10 7.96
C GLU A 35 5.79 -9.15 9.35
N GLU A 36 6.73 -8.23 9.64
CA GLU A 36 7.42 -8.10 10.94
C GLU A 36 8.25 -9.34 11.35
N GLN A 37 8.58 -10.21 10.39
CA GLN A 37 9.46 -11.36 10.62
C GLN A 37 10.91 -10.93 10.87
N ILE A 38 11.27 -9.75 10.36
CA ILE A 38 12.55 -9.07 10.64
C ILE A 38 12.34 -7.67 11.22
N PRO A 39 13.30 -7.13 11.99
CA PRO A 39 13.19 -5.80 12.55
C PRO A 39 13.07 -4.70 11.49
N MET A 40 12.07 -3.83 11.63
CA MET A 40 11.89 -2.67 10.76
C MET A 40 12.95 -1.60 11.03
N THR A 41 13.96 -1.52 10.16
CA THR A 41 14.91 -0.41 10.14
C THR A 41 14.38 0.75 9.30
N TYR A 42 14.94 1.95 9.46
CA TYR A 42 14.55 3.08 8.60
C TYR A 42 14.83 2.81 7.10
N GLU A 43 15.94 2.14 6.79
CA GLU A 43 16.26 1.76 5.41
C GLU A 43 15.23 0.79 4.83
N MET A 44 14.83 -0.21 5.63
CA MET A 44 13.81 -1.17 5.20
C MET A 44 12.45 -0.50 5.07
N TYR A 45 12.08 0.34 6.04
CA TYR A 45 10.85 1.13 6.00
C TYR A 45 10.74 1.96 4.71
N ARG A 46 11.81 2.67 4.36
CA ARG A 46 11.91 3.44 3.11
C ARG A 46 11.71 2.55 1.88
N LYS A 47 12.36 1.38 1.85
CA LYS A 47 12.25 0.41 0.74
C LYS A 47 10.81 -0.10 0.62
N CYS A 48 10.17 -0.45 1.73
CA CYS A 48 8.76 -0.86 1.77
C CYS A 48 7.83 0.27 1.27
N MET A 49 8.01 1.49 1.78
CA MET A 49 7.23 2.67 1.35
C MET A 49 7.33 2.92 -0.16
N GLN A 50 8.55 2.83 -0.71
CA GLN A 50 8.78 3.00 -2.14
C GLN A 50 8.08 1.90 -2.97
N GLN A 51 8.26 0.62 -2.60
CA GLN A 51 7.69 -0.48 -3.36
C GLN A 51 6.16 -0.50 -3.28
N LEU A 52 5.58 -0.32 -2.08
CA LEU A 52 4.13 -0.25 -1.90
C LEU A 52 3.55 0.95 -2.66
N GLY A 53 4.22 2.11 -2.64
CA GLY A 53 3.83 3.28 -3.41
C GLY A 53 3.86 3.04 -4.92
N MET A 54 4.91 2.38 -5.44
CA MET A 54 5.02 2.02 -6.86
C MET A 54 3.92 1.05 -7.32
N LEU A 55 3.51 0.13 -6.44
CA LEU A 55 2.44 -0.84 -6.73
C LEU A 55 1.04 -0.24 -6.58
N GLY A 56 0.90 0.94 -5.96
CA GLY A 56 -0.41 1.47 -5.60
C GLY A 56 -1.09 0.67 -4.48
N ALA A 57 -0.30 -0.02 -3.65
CA ALA A 57 -0.78 -0.83 -2.54
C ALA A 57 -1.13 0.07 -1.33
N ILE A 58 -2.25 0.80 -1.46
CA ILE A 58 -2.60 1.90 -0.55
C ILE A 58 -2.94 1.40 0.85
N ASN A 59 -3.64 0.27 0.98
CA ASN A 59 -4.00 -0.24 2.30
C ASN A 59 -2.75 -0.65 3.08
N SER A 60 -1.85 -1.38 2.43
CA SER A 60 -0.57 -1.83 2.98
C SER A 60 0.32 -0.64 3.32
N LEU A 61 0.34 0.40 2.47
CA LEU A 61 1.09 1.63 2.72
C LEU A 61 0.55 2.38 3.94
N MET A 62 -0.77 2.55 4.04
CA MET A 62 -1.41 3.21 5.18
C MET A 62 -1.17 2.43 6.48
N ASP A 63 -1.30 1.10 6.42
CA ASP A 63 -1.05 0.20 7.54
C ASP A 63 0.41 0.29 8.03
N LEU A 64 1.38 0.19 7.11
CA LEU A 64 2.80 0.32 7.43
C LEU A 64 3.13 1.67 8.08
N ARG A 65 2.51 2.76 7.60
CA ARG A 65 2.65 4.10 8.21
C ARG A 65 2.03 4.17 9.61
N GLY A 66 0.91 3.49 9.84
CA GLY A 66 0.25 3.43 11.15
C GLY A 66 1.06 2.63 12.18
N ARG A 67 1.71 1.55 11.74
CA ARG A 67 2.53 0.69 12.60
C ARG A 67 3.84 1.34 13.06
N TYR A 68 4.46 2.16 12.21
CA TYR A 68 5.74 2.81 12.51
C TYR A 68 5.66 4.35 12.40
N PRO A 69 4.91 5.03 13.29
CA PRO A 69 4.64 6.46 13.18
C PRO A 69 5.91 7.32 13.25
N GLU A 70 6.91 6.92 14.03
CA GLU A 70 8.19 7.64 14.13
C GLU A 70 9.00 7.56 12.83
N LEU A 71 9.03 6.38 12.21
CA LEU A 71 9.68 6.19 10.91
C LEU A 71 8.92 6.89 9.79
N ALA A 72 7.59 6.89 9.85
CA ALA A 72 6.72 7.63 8.93
C ALA A 72 6.99 9.14 9.01
N ALA A 73 7.06 9.71 10.21
CA ALA A 73 7.36 11.12 10.42
C ALA A 73 8.76 11.49 9.89
N ARG A 74 9.75 10.60 10.13
CA ARG A 74 11.09 10.77 9.58
C ARG A 74 11.10 10.72 8.06
N TYR A 75 10.44 9.72 7.46
CA TYR A 75 10.34 9.56 6.01
C TYR A 75 9.66 10.78 5.36
N ASP A 76 8.56 11.27 5.94
CA ASP A 76 7.85 12.46 5.45
C ASP A 76 8.77 13.70 5.45
N LYS A 77 9.65 13.83 6.46
CA LYS A 77 10.62 14.93 6.60
C LYS A 77 11.82 14.80 5.65
N ASP A 78 12.40 13.60 5.56
CA ASP A 78 13.68 13.37 4.89
C ASP A 78 13.50 13.16 3.37
N GLU A 79 12.38 12.55 2.94
CA GLU A 79 12.16 12.13 1.54
C GLU A 79 10.95 12.79 0.87
N GLY A 80 10.15 13.52 1.64
CA GLY A 80 9.08 14.34 1.09
C GLY A 80 7.85 13.52 0.69
N TRP A 81 7.25 12.86 1.67
CA TRP A 81 5.79 12.64 1.75
C TRP A 81 5.16 13.67 2.70
N GLY A 82 5.63 14.92 2.64
CA GLY A 82 5.07 16.03 3.39
C GLY A 82 3.57 16.22 3.09
N PRO A 83 2.79 16.80 4.01
CA PRO A 83 1.33 16.87 3.94
C PRO A 83 0.79 17.35 2.58
N GLU A 84 1.50 18.27 1.90
CA GLU A 84 1.10 18.80 0.59
C GLU A 84 1.19 17.79 -0.56
N LYS A 85 2.29 17.03 -0.70
CA LYS A 85 2.42 15.99 -1.74
C LYS A 85 1.50 14.80 -1.46
N LYS A 86 1.32 14.51 -0.17
CA LYS A 86 0.49 13.42 0.31
C LYS A 86 -0.98 13.63 -0.03
N GLU A 87 -1.49 14.85 0.14
CA GLU A 87 -2.87 15.18 -0.23
C GLU A 87 -3.10 15.22 -1.75
N GLU A 88 -2.15 15.75 -2.52
CA GLU A 88 -2.25 15.77 -3.99
C GLU A 88 -2.19 14.36 -4.59
N ASP A 89 -1.28 13.51 -4.11
CA ASP A 89 -1.14 12.13 -4.59
C ASP A 89 -2.30 11.26 -4.11
N LEU A 90 -2.78 11.38 -2.85
CA LEU A 90 -4.00 10.71 -2.41
C LEU A 90 -5.20 11.13 -3.25
N ARG A 91 -5.33 12.42 -3.57
CA ARG A 91 -6.43 12.91 -4.40
C ARG A 91 -6.35 12.34 -5.82
N LYS A 92 -5.15 12.27 -6.42
CA LYS A 92 -4.93 11.63 -7.73
C LYS A 92 -5.23 10.13 -7.70
N ILE A 93 -4.89 9.44 -6.61
CA ILE A 93 -5.17 8.01 -6.42
C ILE A 93 -6.68 7.80 -6.31
N MET A 94 -7.39 8.56 -5.46
CA MET A 94 -8.84 8.47 -5.33
C MET A 94 -9.58 8.82 -6.64
N GLU A 95 -9.07 9.80 -7.39
CA GLU A 95 -9.64 10.17 -8.69
C GLU A 95 -9.46 9.06 -9.75
N LYS A 96 -8.35 8.33 -9.70
CA LYS A 96 -8.14 7.13 -10.53
C LYS A 96 -9.05 5.97 -10.13
N VAL A 97 -9.20 5.71 -8.83
CA VAL A 97 -10.11 4.67 -8.31
C VAL A 97 -11.54 4.95 -8.78
N ARG A 98 -12.03 6.18 -8.59
CA ARG A 98 -13.38 6.58 -9.02
C ARG A 98 -13.59 6.42 -10.53
N ARG A 99 -12.60 6.78 -11.36
CA ARG A 99 -12.68 6.58 -12.81
C ARG A 99 -12.75 5.09 -13.18
N ALA A 100 -11.95 4.25 -12.53
CA ALA A 100 -11.98 2.81 -12.76
C ALA A 100 -13.34 2.19 -12.38
N GLU A 101 -13.97 2.67 -11.30
CA GLU A 101 -15.33 2.27 -10.91
C GLU A 101 -16.41 2.74 -11.90
N GLU A 102 -16.25 3.94 -12.47
CA GLU A 102 -17.17 4.49 -13.48
C GLU A 102 -17.06 3.75 -14.82
N GLU A 103 -15.86 3.32 -15.19
CA GLU A 103 -15.61 2.53 -16.41
C GLU A 103 -16.13 1.10 -16.31
N GLN A 104 -16.13 0.49 -15.12
CA GLN A 104 -16.69 -0.84 -14.89
C GLN A 104 -18.23 -0.88 -14.85
N LYS A 105 -18.91 0.27 -14.76
CA LYS A 105 -20.38 0.39 -14.77
C LYS A 105 -21.00 0.65 -16.15
N LYS A 106 -20.19 0.74 -17.20
CA LYS A 106 -20.64 0.89 -18.60
C LYS A 106 -20.58 -0.44 -19.34
#